data_AF-A0A7S0MUA7-F1
#
_entry.id   AF-A0A7S0MUA7-F1
#
_cell.length_a   1.000
_cell.length_b   1.000
_cell.length_c   1.000
_cell.angle_alpha   90.00
_cell.angle_beta   90.00
_cell.angle_gamma   90.00
#
_symmetry.space_group_name_H-M   'P 1'
#
loop_
_entity.id
_entity.type
_entity.pdbx_description
1 polymer ?
#
loop_
_entity_poly.entity_id
_entity_poly.type
_entity_poly.pdbx_seq_one_letter_code
_entity_poly.pdbx_strand_id
1 'polypeptide(L)'
;MQEMMQRMSMASFSFSSMQLEKALKSAIFRATVDKGTGQVDAIALDEINRILKTRPEFMKRTVDLIKARIKDRIASTSCVALKLLAEIMHSNGTELHLYVAKKVLNRVLRLATP
;
A
#
# COMPACT_ATOMS: atom_id res chain seq x y z
N MET A 1 27.56 -15.57 -30.25
CA MET A 1 26.35 -14.75 -30.48
C MET A 1 25.16 -15.19 -29.62
N GLN A 2 24.99 -16.48 -29.29
CA GLN A 2 23.98 -16.96 -28.32
C GLN A 2 24.22 -16.54 -26.86
N GLU A 3 25.48 -16.39 -26.42
CA GLU A 3 25.79 -15.91 -25.05
C GLU A 3 25.38 -14.46 -24.79
N MET A 4 25.32 -13.63 -25.85
CA MET A 4 24.96 -12.22 -25.72
C MET A 4 23.45 -12.03 -25.54
N MET A 5 22.63 -12.94 -26.08
CA MET A 5 21.17 -12.94 -25.84
C MET A 5 20.80 -13.44 -24.45
N GLN A 6 21.58 -14.35 -23.84
CA GLN A 6 21.33 -14.79 -22.46
C GLN A 6 21.64 -13.69 -21.42
N ARG A 7 22.61 -12.81 -21.70
CA ARG A 7 22.91 -11.67 -20.80
C ARG A 7 21.82 -10.59 -20.81
N MET A 8 21.04 -10.47 -21.90
CA MET A 8 19.92 -9.53 -21.98
C MET A 8 18.64 -10.05 -21.29
N SER A 9 18.57 -11.36 -21.00
CA SER A 9 17.44 -11.97 -20.28
C SER A 9 17.52 -11.85 -18.75
N MET A 10 18.66 -11.39 -18.21
CA MET A 10 18.89 -11.23 -16.77
C MET A 10 19.30 -9.81 -16.38
N ALA A 11 18.77 -8.81 -17.07
CA ALA A 11 18.51 -7.54 -16.40
C ALA A 11 17.31 -7.75 -15.47
N SER A 12 17.49 -8.58 -14.44
CA SER A 12 16.70 -8.48 -13.23
C SER A 12 16.89 -7.04 -12.77
N PHE A 13 15.90 -6.19 -13.03
CA PHE A 13 15.80 -4.89 -12.38
C PHE A 13 15.70 -5.20 -10.89
N SER A 14 16.84 -5.38 -10.21
CA SER A 14 16.91 -5.39 -8.77
C SER A 14 16.67 -3.94 -8.36
N PHE A 15 15.41 -3.52 -8.41
CA PHE A 15 15.00 -2.28 -7.79
C PHE A 15 15.45 -2.37 -6.33
N SER A 16 16.31 -1.44 -5.94
CA SER A 16 16.74 -1.39 -4.55
C SER A 16 15.50 -1.26 -3.65
N SER A 17 15.52 -1.90 -2.49
CA SER A 17 14.43 -1.81 -1.50
C SER A 17 14.06 -0.35 -1.20
N MET A 18 15.06 0.55 -1.21
CA MET A 18 14.87 1.99 -1.05
C MET A 18 14.06 2.63 -2.19
N GLN A 19 14.28 2.25 -3.45
CA GLN A 19 13.51 2.79 -4.58
C GLN A 19 12.06 2.29 -4.54
N LEU A 20 11.84 1.03 -4.19
CA LEU A 20 10.48 0.48 -4.03
C LEU A 20 9.73 1.14 -2.87
N GLU A 21 10.39 1.43 -1.76
CA GLU A 21 9.75 2.16 -0.66
C GLU A 21 9.35 3.59 -1.08
N LYS A 22 10.18 4.27 -1.88
CA LYS A 22 9.83 5.58 -2.46
C LYS A 22 8.64 5.48 -3.42
N ALA A 23 8.63 4.48 -4.29
CA ALA A 23 7.53 4.23 -5.22
C ALA A 23 6.23 3.96 -4.46
N LEU A 24 6.26 3.09 -3.45
CA LEU A 24 5.12 2.78 -2.59
C LEU A 24 4.55 4.03 -1.90
N LYS A 25 5.41 4.87 -1.32
CA LYS A 25 5.00 6.14 -0.71
C LYS A 25 4.32 7.07 -1.72
N SER A 26 4.89 7.19 -2.91
CA SER A 26 4.34 8.00 -4.01
C SER A 26 2.97 7.47 -4.46
N ALA A 27 2.85 6.15 -4.66
CA ALA A 27 1.60 5.50 -5.06
C ALA A 27 0.50 5.71 -4.01
N ILE A 28 0.78 5.51 -2.73
CA ILE A 28 -0.20 5.75 -1.64
C ILE A 28 -0.62 7.22 -1.60
N PHE A 29 0.32 8.16 -1.80
CA PHE A 29 -0.02 9.57 -1.87
C PHE A 29 -1.01 9.81 -3.03
N ARG A 30 -0.67 9.40 -4.25
CA ARG A 30 -1.54 9.57 -5.43
C ARG A 30 -2.91 8.89 -5.26
N ALA A 31 -2.94 7.69 -4.71
CA ALA A 31 -4.15 6.93 -4.43
C ALA A 31 -5.10 7.61 -3.44
N THR A 32 -4.59 8.55 -2.62
CA THR A 32 -5.35 9.23 -1.57
C THR A 32 -5.56 10.72 -1.82
N VAL A 33 -5.01 11.28 -2.90
CA VAL A 33 -5.38 12.63 -3.33
C VAL A 33 -6.77 12.55 -3.94
N ASP A 34 -7.76 13.08 -3.23
CA ASP A 34 -9.10 13.20 -3.80
C ASP A 34 -9.10 14.24 -4.93
N LYS A 35 -9.35 13.78 -6.15
CA LYS A 35 -9.48 14.62 -7.35
C LYS A 35 -10.93 15.07 -7.59
N GLY A 36 -11.76 15.08 -6.54
CA GLY A 36 -13.17 15.45 -6.57
C GLY A 36 -14.13 14.29 -6.85
N THR A 37 -13.62 13.06 -6.91
CA THR A 37 -14.42 11.85 -7.17
C THR A 37 -14.70 11.07 -5.89
N GLY A 38 -13.94 11.32 -4.82
CA GLY A 38 -13.93 10.50 -3.61
C GLY A 38 -13.52 9.04 -3.86
N GLN A 39 -12.93 8.73 -5.03
CA GLN A 39 -12.50 7.39 -5.41
C GLN A 39 -10.99 7.24 -5.32
N VAL A 40 -10.55 6.01 -5.11
CA VAL A 40 -9.14 5.65 -5.15
C VAL A 40 -8.63 5.72 -6.59
N ASP A 41 -7.45 6.28 -6.81
CA ASP A 41 -6.80 6.23 -8.12
C ASP A 41 -6.44 4.77 -8.46
N ALA A 42 -7.12 4.20 -9.45
CA ALA A 42 -6.99 2.79 -9.82
C ALA A 42 -5.57 2.41 -10.28
N ILE A 43 -4.88 3.32 -10.98
CA ILE A 43 -3.50 3.09 -11.46
C ILE A 43 -2.57 3.00 -10.25
N ALA A 44 -2.75 3.89 -9.27
CA ALA A 44 -1.97 3.86 -8.05
C ALA A 44 -2.28 2.60 -7.19
N LEU A 45 -3.54 2.15 -7.15
CA LEU A 45 -3.93 0.91 -6.47
C LEU A 45 -3.24 -0.32 -7.09
N ASP A 46 -3.24 -0.42 -8.42
CA ASP A 46 -2.57 -1.51 -9.15
C ASP A 46 -1.06 -1.52 -8.88
N GLU A 47 -0.43 -0.35 -8.84
CA GLU A 47 0.98 -0.21 -8.49
C GLU A 47 1.26 -0.71 -7.07
N ILE A 48 0.45 -0.31 -6.08
CA ILE A 48 0.58 -0.77 -4.69
C ILE A 48 0.44 -2.29 -4.61
N ASN A 49 -0.59 -2.85 -5.25
CA ASN A 49 -0.83 -4.29 -5.27
C ASN A 49 0.33 -5.07 -5.92
N ARG A 50 0.94 -4.52 -6.99
CA ARG A 50 2.13 -5.13 -7.61
C ARG A 50 3.32 -5.11 -6.66
N ILE A 51 3.55 -4.00 -5.95
CA ILE A 51 4.62 -3.90 -4.96
C ILE A 51 4.39 -4.92 -3.83
N LEU A 52 3.19 -5.02 -3.29
CA LEU A 52 2.87 -5.95 -2.20
C LEU A 52 2.99 -7.43 -2.61
N LYS A 53 2.59 -7.79 -3.84
CA LYS A 53 2.74 -9.16 -4.37
C LYS A 53 4.20 -9.55 -4.56
N THR A 54 5.05 -8.60 -4.97
CA THR A 54 6.48 -8.85 -5.20
C THR A 54 7.32 -8.74 -3.93
N ARG A 55 6.84 -7.97 -2.94
CA ARG A 55 7.53 -7.65 -1.69
C ARG A 55 6.55 -7.65 -0.50
N PRO A 56 6.11 -8.83 -0.02
CA PRO A 56 5.19 -8.95 1.11
C PRO A 56 5.69 -8.26 2.39
N GLU A 57 7.00 -8.13 2.56
CA GLU A 57 7.63 -7.42 3.69
C GLU A 57 7.18 -5.95 3.82
N PHE A 58 6.65 -5.35 2.74
CA PHE A 58 6.12 -3.99 2.75
C PHE A 58 4.66 -3.88 3.21
N MET A 59 3.95 -4.98 3.49
CA MET A 59 2.55 -4.94 3.97
C MET A 59 2.38 -4.08 5.22
N LYS A 60 3.23 -4.31 6.23
CA LYS A 60 3.23 -3.55 7.48
C LYS A 60 3.42 -2.05 7.21
N ARG A 61 4.40 -1.73 6.38
CA ARG A 61 4.76 -0.35 6.01
C ARG A 61 3.63 0.34 5.25
N THR A 62 2.98 -0.37 4.33
CA THR A 62 1.83 0.12 3.56
C THR A 62 0.69 0.54 4.47
N VAL A 63 0.32 -0.31 5.42
CA VAL A 63 -0.75 0.00 6.38
C VAL A 63 -0.37 1.19 7.27
N ASP A 64 0.89 1.30 7.70
CA ASP A 64 1.33 2.45 8.50
C ASP A 64 1.29 3.78 7.70
N LEU A 65 1.64 3.74 6.41
CA LEU A 65 1.53 4.91 5.51
C LEU A 65 0.07 5.31 5.27
N ILE A 66 -0.82 4.36 5.01
CA ILE A 66 -2.26 4.62 4.83
C ILE A 66 -2.86 5.20 6.12
N LYS A 67 -2.49 4.67 7.28
CA LYS A 67 -2.92 5.22 8.57
C LYS A 67 -2.49 6.66 8.79
N ALA A 68 -1.35 7.08 8.25
CA ALA A 68 -0.96 8.48 8.28
C ALA A 68 -1.90 9.34 7.41
N ARG A 69 -2.33 8.83 6.25
CA ARG A 69 -3.31 9.49 5.36
C ARG A 69 -4.73 9.53 5.95
N ILE A 70 -5.13 8.53 6.74
CA ILE A 70 -6.41 8.54 7.47
C ILE A 70 -6.46 9.65 8.53
N LYS A 71 -5.31 10.10 9.03
CA LYS A 71 -5.20 11.19 10.01
C LYS A 71 -4.94 12.55 9.36
N ASP A 72 -5.15 12.66 8.06
CA ASP A 72 -4.96 13.91 7.34
C ASP A 72 -5.99 14.95 7.79
N ARG A 73 -5.62 16.24 7.75
CA ARG A 73 -6.54 17.34 8.10
C ARG A 73 -7.65 17.47 7.06
N ILE A 74 -7.37 17.06 5.82
CA ILE A 74 -8.33 17.07 4.74
C ILE A 74 -9.24 15.84 4.88
N ALA A 75 -10.52 16.07 5.18
CA ALA A 75 -11.50 15.01 5.40
C ALA A 75 -11.65 14.08 4.18
N SER A 76 -11.67 14.65 2.97
CA SER A 76 -11.76 13.86 1.73
C SER A 76 -10.59 12.90 1.56
N THR A 77 -9.36 13.36 1.77
CA THR A 77 -8.16 12.51 1.80
C THR A 77 -8.30 11.36 2.80
N SER A 78 -8.82 11.65 3.99
CA SER A 78 -9.01 10.64 5.04
C SER A 78 -10.03 9.57 4.63
N CYS A 79 -11.15 9.98 4.02
CA CYS A 79 -12.16 9.07 3.48
C CYS A 79 -11.60 8.21 2.33
N VAL A 80 -10.87 8.80 1.40
CA VAL A 80 -10.24 8.05 0.29
C VAL A 80 -9.17 7.09 0.83
N ALA A 81 -8.42 7.48 1.87
CA ALA A 81 -7.46 6.58 2.52
C ALA A 81 -8.12 5.37 3.19
N LEU A 82 -9.31 5.53 3.78
CA LEU A 82 -10.10 4.41 4.30
C LEU A 82 -10.57 3.48 3.19
N LYS A 83 -11.03 4.03 2.06
CA LYS A 83 -11.39 3.25 0.86
C LYS A 83 -10.18 2.49 0.32
N LEU A 84 -9.03 3.14 0.20
CA LEU A 84 -7.79 2.51 -0.22
C LEU A 84 -7.41 1.33 0.67
N LEU A 85 -7.56 1.46 2.00
CA LEU A 85 -7.31 0.35 2.92
C LEU A 85 -8.25 -0.83 2.63
N ALA A 86 -9.54 -0.57 2.38
CA ALA A 86 -10.52 -1.60 2.05
C ALA A 86 -10.19 -2.30 0.72
N GLU A 87 -9.84 -1.55 -0.31
CA GLU A 87 -9.46 -2.09 -1.64
C GLU A 87 -8.19 -2.95 -1.57
N ILE A 88 -7.18 -2.51 -0.82
CA ILE A 88 -5.95 -3.28 -0.61
C ILE A 88 -6.25 -4.53 0.21
N MET A 89 -7.12 -4.46 1.22
CA MET A 89 -7.58 -5.65 1.93
C MET A 89 -8.30 -6.61 0.97
N HIS A 90 -9.18 -6.13 0.10
CA HIS A 90 -9.85 -7.01 -0.87
C HIS A 90 -8.85 -7.68 -1.84
N SER A 91 -7.83 -6.94 -2.28
CA SER A 91 -6.86 -7.38 -3.28
C SER A 91 -5.71 -8.25 -2.75
N ASN A 92 -5.49 -8.27 -1.44
CA ASN A 92 -4.36 -8.94 -0.79
C ASN A 92 -4.82 -10.00 0.22
N GLY A 93 -3.99 -11.02 0.41
CA GLY A 93 -4.36 -12.22 1.17
C GLY A 93 -4.51 -12.00 2.69
N THR A 94 -4.89 -13.09 3.36
CA THR A 94 -5.23 -13.17 4.80
C THR A 94 -4.20 -12.52 5.73
N GLU A 95 -2.92 -12.52 5.38
CA GLU A 95 -1.86 -11.91 6.20
C GLU A 95 -2.10 -10.41 6.45
N LEU A 96 -2.47 -9.66 5.40
CA LEU A 96 -2.79 -8.25 5.53
C LEU A 96 -4.06 -8.05 6.37
N HIS A 97 -5.08 -8.91 6.20
CA HIS A 97 -6.29 -8.86 7.03
C HIS A 97 -5.99 -9.05 8.50
N LEU A 98 -5.18 -10.06 8.84
CA LEU A 98 -4.76 -10.34 10.22
C LEU A 98 -3.99 -9.16 10.82
N TYR A 99 -3.09 -8.54 10.05
CA TYR A 99 -2.35 -7.37 10.51
C TYR A 99 -3.28 -6.19 10.81
N VAL A 100 -4.20 -5.87 9.89
CA VAL A 100 -5.17 -4.78 10.08
C VAL A 100 -6.10 -5.09 11.26
N ALA A 101 -6.66 -6.29 11.32
CA ALA A 101 -7.55 -6.73 12.41
C ALA A 101 -6.85 -6.64 13.78
N LYS A 102 -5.60 -7.10 13.89
CA LYS A 102 -4.79 -6.97 15.11
C LYS A 102 -4.64 -5.50 15.52
N LYS A 103 -4.44 -4.58 14.59
CA LYS A 103 -4.32 -3.14 14.90
C LYS A 103 -5.64 -2.53 15.33
N VAL A 104 -6.76 -2.90 14.69
CA VAL A 104 -8.11 -2.45 15.03
C VAL A 104 -8.51 -2.97 16.41
N LEU A 105 -8.39 -4.27 16.68
CA LEU A 105 -8.68 -4.88 17.98
C LEU A 105 -7.88 -4.21 19.10
N ASN A 106 -6.58 -4.00 18.91
CA ASN A 106 -5.74 -3.29 19.88
C ASN A 106 -6.18 -1.83 20.13
N ARG A 107 -6.86 -1.19 19.16
CA ARG A 107 -7.39 0.16 19.35
C ARG A 107 -8.73 0.11 20.08
N VAL A 108 -9.61 -0.83 19.71
CA VAL A 108 -10.91 -1.05 20.38
C VAL A 108 -10.69 -1.39 21.85
N LEU A 109 -9.81 -2.35 22.16
CA LEU A 109 -9.49 -2.72 23.54
C LEU A 109 -9.04 -1.49 24.33
N ARG A 110 -8.09 -0.70 23.81
CA ARG A 110 -7.61 0.53 24.47
C ARG A 110 -8.66 1.62 24.67
N LEU A 111 -9.74 1.63 23.90
CA LEU A 111 -10.84 2.58 24.08
C LEU A 111 -11.91 2.02 25.01
N ALA A 112 -12.01 0.70 25.12
CA ALA A 112 -12.97 0.00 25.96
C ALA A 112 -12.48 -0.18 27.41
N THR A 113 -11.17 -0.21 27.66
CA THR A 113 -10.61 -0.19 29.02
C THR A 113 -10.51 1.25 29.54
N PRO A 114 -11.16 1.59 30.67
CA PRO A 114 -11.07 2.90 31.32
C PRO A 114 -9.65 3.27 31.79
#